data_AF-A0A0X3TIX3-F1
#
_entry.id   AF-A0A0X3TIX3-F1
#
_cell.length_a   1.000
_cell.length_b   1.000
_cell.length_c   1.000
_cell.angle_alpha   90.00
_cell.angle_beta   90.00
_cell.angle_gamma   90.00
#
_symmetry.space_group_name_H-M   'P 1'
#
loop_
_entity.id
_entity.type
_entity.pdbx_description
1 polymer ?
#
loop_
_entity_poly.entity_id
_entity_poly.type
_entity_poly.pdbx_seq_one_letter_code
_entity_poly.pdbx_strand_id
1 'polypeptide(L)'
;MFIVSTPRHWLISVFLRLTRFQDEPAMIVFESGFPRKLAEDAINLDFFSDVEILAAGYENTQIRTMVNILGRRRFSHILTGSVNEPFVQFTIHLAKLQNPNLASYLLDDGLFSYQATSRKPMSALRLFSRKLKYGWWYQEPNPLKINAPWIDGAFLFFPNKLQGALPEKKVHGIDSNWLSVLDSAEVLKKLNEIYGLTPQRVDIDVVVILDVYRKAIETSQDYPEDVVQFLMKLDQSGKRFLLKYHPRDKANDPLGIQQRFPKQTVLPGEIPFELLLPNLNEDVMFTGDISTILLEAKSFLPNADVSVALIGSHDRTPLPMLRKAGVKVVDVYRDLLI
;
A
#
# COMPACT_ATOMS: atom_id res chain seq x y z
N MET A 1 -18.13 3.81 6.34
CA MET A 1 -17.66 2.45 5.99
C MET A 1 -16.26 2.56 5.42
N PHE A 2 -15.36 1.69 5.85
CA PHE A 2 -14.00 1.56 5.33
C PHE A 2 -13.91 0.21 4.60
N ILE A 3 -13.49 0.20 3.33
CA ILE A 3 -13.26 -1.00 2.55
C ILE A 3 -11.75 -1.12 2.35
N VAL A 4 -11.13 -2.14 2.93
CA VAL A 4 -9.68 -2.25 3.02
C VAL A 4 -9.16 -3.51 2.33
N SER A 5 -8.22 -3.32 1.41
CA SER A 5 -7.60 -4.39 0.63
C SER A 5 -6.18 -4.74 1.07
N THR A 6 -5.53 -3.84 1.82
CA THR A 6 -4.15 -4.00 2.28
C THR A 6 -3.99 -3.57 3.73
N PRO A 7 -2.99 -4.08 4.46
CA PRO A 7 -2.68 -3.63 5.81
C PRO A 7 -2.48 -2.11 5.92
N ARG A 8 -1.90 -1.48 4.90
CA ARG A 8 -1.77 -0.02 4.80
C ARG A 8 -3.14 0.67 4.82
N HIS A 9 -4.09 0.22 3.99
CA HIS A 9 -5.44 0.77 4.00
C HIS A 9 -6.12 0.61 5.37
N TRP A 10 -5.84 -0.49 6.08
CA TRP A 10 -6.29 -0.68 7.45
C TRP A 10 -5.66 0.32 8.42
N LEU A 11 -4.35 0.51 8.39
CA LEU A 11 -3.63 1.50 9.22
C LEU A 11 -4.16 2.92 9.02
N ILE A 12 -4.33 3.34 7.75
CA ILE A 12 -4.90 4.65 7.42
C ILE A 12 -6.34 4.75 7.94
N SER A 13 -7.14 3.67 7.82
CA SER A 13 -8.52 3.65 8.31
C SER A 13 -8.59 3.81 9.83
N VAL A 14 -7.72 3.13 10.58
CA VAL A 14 -7.61 3.28 12.03
C VAL A 14 -7.18 4.70 12.39
N PHE A 15 -6.17 5.25 11.71
CA PHE A 15 -5.75 6.63 11.93
C PHE A 15 -6.91 7.62 11.71
N LEU A 16 -7.64 7.50 10.59
CA LEU A 16 -8.79 8.37 10.30
C LEU A 16 -9.92 8.17 11.30
N ARG A 17 -10.14 6.94 11.79
CA ARG A 17 -11.10 6.65 12.84
C ARG A 17 -10.74 7.31 14.17
N LEU A 18 -9.44 7.39 14.47
CA LEU A 18 -8.90 8.03 15.67
C LEU A 18 -8.78 9.55 15.56
N THR A 19 -8.97 10.16 14.39
CA THR A 19 -8.70 11.61 14.22
C THR A 19 -9.84 12.40 13.60
N ARG A 20 -10.56 11.81 12.64
CA ARG A 20 -11.59 12.53 11.86
C ARG A 20 -12.99 11.96 12.02
N PHE A 21 -13.09 10.67 12.33
CA PHE A 21 -14.37 9.96 12.47
C PHE A 21 -14.53 9.39 13.90
N GLN A 22 -14.02 10.10 14.92
CA GLN A 22 -13.97 9.62 16.31
C GLN A 22 -15.36 9.29 16.89
N ASP A 23 -16.35 10.13 16.59
CA ASP A 23 -17.69 10.05 17.19
C ASP A 23 -18.71 9.34 16.29
N GLU A 24 -18.29 8.84 15.13
CA GLU A 24 -19.18 8.16 14.19
C GLU A 24 -19.12 6.64 14.37
N PRO A 25 -20.27 5.93 14.35
CA PRO A 25 -20.27 4.48 14.25
C PRO A 25 -19.64 4.09 12.90
N ALA A 26 -18.62 3.24 12.96
CA ALA A 26 -17.80 2.92 11.81
C ALA A 26 -17.79 1.41 11.56
N MET A 27 -18.03 1.04 10.31
CA MET A 27 -17.89 -0.33 9.83
C MET A 27 -16.62 -0.45 9.00
N ILE A 28 -15.87 -1.53 9.21
CA ILE A 28 -14.77 -1.94 8.33
C ILE A 28 -15.11 -3.23 7.58
N VAL A 29 -14.74 -3.27 6.31
CA VAL A 29 -14.94 -4.39 5.40
C VAL A 29 -13.58 -4.79 4.86
N PHE A 30 -13.11 -5.99 5.22
CA PHE A 30 -11.88 -6.56 4.69
C PHE A 30 -12.16 -7.24 3.35
N GLU A 31 -11.48 -6.82 2.30
CA GLU A 31 -11.58 -7.46 1.00
C GLU A 31 -11.00 -8.88 1.02
N SER A 32 -11.44 -9.73 0.09
CA SER A 32 -11.01 -11.13 0.01
C SER A 32 -9.49 -11.32 -0.18
N GLY A 33 -8.80 -10.29 -0.66
CA GLY A 33 -7.34 -10.28 -0.84
C GLY A 33 -6.55 -9.85 0.39
N PHE A 34 -7.22 -9.35 1.43
CA PHE A 34 -6.57 -8.94 2.68
C PHE A 34 -6.08 -10.18 3.45
N PRO A 35 -4.90 -10.15 4.10
CA PRO A 35 -4.40 -11.29 4.87
C PRO A 35 -5.39 -11.69 5.99
N ARG A 36 -6.04 -12.85 5.84
CA ARG A 36 -7.16 -13.25 6.71
C ARG A 36 -6.80 -13.31 8.19
N LYS A 37 -5.66 -13.90 8.54
CA LYS A 37 -5.18 -13.97 9.93
C LYS A 37 -5.06 -12.57 10.53
N LEU A 38 -4.47 -11.64 9.78
CA LEU A 38 -4.35 -10.25 10.20
C LEU A 38 -5.73 -9.58 10.37
N ALA A 39 -6.69 -9.86 9.50
CA ALA A 39 -8.04 -9.33 9.66
C ALA A 39 -8.71 -9.85 10.94
N GLU A 40 -8.56 -11.15 11.22
CA GLU A 40 -9.07 -11.80 12.43
C GLU A 40 -8.42 -11.20 13.70
N ASP A 41 -7.11 -10.98 13.68
CA ASP A 41 -6.40 -10.35 14.80
C ASP A 41 -6.78 -8.86 14.95
N ALA A 42 -6.92 -8.14 13.83
CA ALA A 42 -7.26 -6.72 13.79
C ALA A 42 -8.70 -6.42 14.27
N ILE A 43 -9.62 -7.36 14.11
CA ILE A 43 -10.99 -7.26 14.66
C ILE A 43 -10.95 -7.06 16.18
N ASN A 44 -10.03 -7.74 16.85
CA ASN A 44 -9.93 -7.71 18.32
C ASN A 44 -9.39 -6.37 18.87
N LEU A 45 -9.07 -5.41 17.99
CA LEU A 45 -8.55 -4.11 18.38
C LEU A 45 -9.63 -3.05 18.63
N ASP A 46 -10.91 -3.38 18.39
CA ASP A 46 -12.10 -2.60 18.77
C ASP A 46 -12.13 -1.14 18.27
N PHE A 47 -11.53 -0.87 17.10
CA PHE A 47 -11.59 0.45 16.45
C PHE A 47 -12.89 0.68 15.68
N PHE A 48 -13.62 -0.38 15.35
CA PHE A 48 -14.80 -0.32 14.47
C PHE A 48 -15.97 -1.01 15.15
N SER A 49 -17.13 -0.36 15.12
CA SER A 49 -18.37 -0.85 15.70
C SER A 49 -18.87 -2.14 15.05
N ASP A 50 -18.50 -2.34 13.78
CA ASP A 50 -18.87 -3.52 13.01
C ASP A 50 -17.77 -3.91 12.04
N VAL A 51 -17.66 -5.21 11.81
CA VAL A 51 -16.63 -5.78 10.95
C VAL A 51 -17.21 -6.85 10.04
N GLU A 52 -16.84 -6.81 8.76
CA GLU A 52 -17.12 -7.87 7.79
C GLU A 52 -15.82 -8.32 7.13
N ILE A 53 -15.60 -9.62 7.04
CA ILE A 53 -14.53 -10.21 6.21
C ILE A 53 -15.18 -10.84 4.98
N LEU A 54 -14.91 -10.28 3.81
CA LEU A 54 -15.46 -10.82 2.57
C LEU A 54 -14.85 -12.20 2.28
N ALA A 55 -15.72 -13.18 2.04
CA ALA A 55 -15.30 -14.53 1.71
C ALA A 55 -14.38 -14.55 0.49
N ALA A 56 -13.33 -15.37 0.58
CA ALA A 56 -12.51 -15.71 -0.58
C ALA A 56 -13.40 -16.35 -1.67
N GLY A 57 -13.35 -15.84 -2.89
CA GLY A 57 -14.12 -16.40 -4.00
C GLY A 57 -14.63 -15.38 -4.99
N TYR A 58 -15.68 -15.78 -5.71
CA TYR A 58 -16.23 -15.05 -6.85
C TYR A 58 -16.86 -13.71 -6.43
N GLU A 59 -16.57 -12.68 -7.21
CA GLU A 59 -17.10 -11.31 -7.12
C GLU A 59 -18.61 -11.20 -6.83
N ASN A 60 -19.43 -12.12 -7.36
CA ASN A 60 -20.87 -12.15 -7.11
C ASN A 60 -21.23 -12.37 -5.63
N THR A 61 -20.43 -13.16 -4.90
CA THR A 61 -20.61 -13.37 -3.46
C THR A 61 -20.34 -12.07 -2.70
N GLN A 62 -19.27 -11.37 -3.06
CA GLN A 62 -18.93 -10.07 -2.46
C GLN A 62 -20.03 -9.05 -2.70
N ILE A 63 -20.53 -8.95 -3.93
CA ILE A 63 -21.66 -8.09 -4.28
C ILE A 63 -22.90 -8.42 -3.42
N ARG A 64 -23.26 -9.69 -3.26
CA ARG A 64 -24.41 -10.10 -2.43
C ARG A 64 -24.23 -9.70 -0.96
N THR A 65 -23.03 -9.89 -0.40
CA THR A 65 -22.72 -9.43 0.96
C THR A 65 -22.91 -7.93 1.09
N MET A 66 -22.41 -7.15 0.13
CA MET A 66 -22.57 -5.69 0.15
C MET A 66 -24.03 -5.25 -0.02
N VAL A 67 -24.84 -5.94 -0.83
CA VAL A 67 -26.29 -5.72 -0.91
C VAL A 67 -26.95 -5.94 0.45
N ASN A 68 -26.61 -7.02 1.16
CA ASN A 68 -27.18 -7.31 2.47
C ASN A 68 -26.80 -6.25 3.51
N ILE A 69 -25.56 -5.77 3.49
CA ILE A 69 -25.08 -4.71 4.38
C ILE A 69 -25.83 -3.40 4.09
N LEU A 70 -25.86 -2.97 2.83
CA LEU A 70 -26.53 -1.74 2.40
C LEU A 70 -28.07 -1.83 2.54
N GLY A 71 -28.65 -3.02 2.50
CA GLY A 71 -30.08 -3.22 2.75
C GLY A 71 -30.49 -2.96 4.20
N ARG A 72 -29.55 -3.04 5.14
CA ARG A 72 -29.78 -2.87 6.59
C ARG A 72 -29.29 -1.54 7.12
N ARG A 73 -28.43 -0.84 6.38
CA ARG A 73 -27.66 0.30 6.88
C ARG A 73 -27.48 1.35 5.79
N ARG A 74 -27.48 2.61 6.20
CA ARG A 74 -27.12 3.75 5.35
C ARG A 74 -25.79 4.31 5.82
N PHE A 75 -24.99 4.78 4.86
CA PHE A 75 -23.68 5.37 5.15
C PHE A 75 -23.64 6.81 4.66
N SER A 76 -22.94 7.66 5.41
CA SER A 76 -22.55 9.03 5.03
C SER A 76 -21.22 9.05 4.27
N HIS A 77 -20.34 8.09 4.59
CA HIS A 77 -18.99 8.00 4.05
C HIS A 77 -18.64 6.57 3.60
N ILE A 78 -18.01 6.44 2.43
CA ILE A 78 -17.30 5.22 2.01
C ILE A 78 -15.85 5.57 1.70
N LEU A 79 -14.92 4.94 2.39
CA LEU A 79 -13.48 5.08 2.16
C LEU A 79 -12.93 3.76 1.63
N THR A 80 -12.14 3.79 0.56
CA THR A 80 -11.60 2.58 -0.08
C THR A 80 -10.20 2.78 -0.63
N GLY A 81 -9.35 1.75 -0.60
CA GLY A 81 -8.02 1.78 -1.24
C GLY A 81 -8.03 1.63 -2.77
N SER A 82 -9.15 1.18 -3.34
CA SER A 82 -9.27 0.95 -4.77
C SER A 82 -10.71 1.04 -5.24
N VAL A 83 -10.88 1.39 -6.52
CA VAL A 83 -12.16 1.41 -7.24
C VAL A 83 -12.08 0.64 -8.56
N ASN A 84 -11.07 -0.21 -8.69
CA ASN A 84 -10.87 -1.03 -9.88
C ASN A 84 -11.79 -2.26 -9.87
N GLU A 85 -12.17 -2.69 -8.67
CA GLU A 85 -12.92 -3.89 -8.37
C GLU A 85 -14.42 -3.60 -8.53
N PRO A 86 -15.13 -4.31 -9.42
CA PRO A 86 -16.55 -4.03 -9.70
C PRO A 86 -17.46 -4.05 -8.47
N PHE A 87 -17.17 -4.87 -7.45
CA PHE A 87 -17.98 -4.88 -6.23
C PHE A 87 -17.85 -3.57 -5.44
N VAL A 88 -16.69 -2.91 -5.42
CA VAL A 88 -16.51 -1.60 -4.75
C VAL A 88 -17.29 -0.54 -5.49
N GLN A 89 -17.17 -0.52 -6.82
CA GLN A 89 -17.93 0.40 -7.68
C GLN A 89 -19.44 0.23 -7.47
N PHE A 90 -19.91 -1.02 -7.44
CA PHE A 90 -21.30 -1.35 -7.18
C PHE A 90 -21.75 -0.89 -5.79
N THR A 91 -20.91 -1.10 -4.77
CA THR A 91 -21.19 -0.68 -3.40
C THR A 91 -21.38 0.83 -3.32
N ILE A 92 -20.45 1.61 -3.90
CA ILE A 92 -20.57 3.07 -3.91
C ILE A 92 -21.79 3.50 -4.70
N HIS A 93 -22.04 2.91 -5.87
CA HIS A 93 -23.22 3.21 -6.68
C HIS A 93 -24.52 3.00 -5.90
N LEU A 94 -24.70 1.82 -5.29
CA LEU A 94 -25.89 1.50 -4.53
C LEU A 94 -26.04 2.37 -3.28
N ALA A 95 -24.94 2.66 -2.59
CA ALA A 95 -24.96 3.56 -1.45
C ALA A 95 -25.33 5.01 -1.85
N LYS A 96 -24.86 5.51 -2.99
CA LYS A 96 -25.26 6.83 -3.52
C LYS A 96 -26.73 6.89 -3.94
N LEU A 97 -27.31 5.77 -4.40
CA LEU A 97 -28.76 5.69 -4.65
C LEU A 97 -29.58 5.80 -3.37
N GLN A 98 -29.09 5.24 -2.26
CA GLN A 98 -29.77 5.31 -0.95
C GLN A 98 -29.53 6.64 -0.23
N ASN A 99 -28.36 7.25 -0.43
CA ASN A 99 -27.97 8.52 0.14
C ASN A 99 -27.23 9.36 -0.92
N PRO A 100 -27.93 10.27 -1.63
CA PRO A 100 -27.31 11.14 -2.64
C PRO A 100 -26.19 12.04 -2.10
N ASN A 101 -26.16 12.30 -0.78
CA ASN A 101 -25.13 13.09 -0.11
C ASN A 101 -23.95 12.26 0.39
N LEU A 102 -23.90 10.95 0.07
CA LEU A 102 -22.76 10.09 0.40
C LEU A 102 -21.47 10.65 -0.20
N ALA A 103 -20.47 10.86 0.64
CA ALA A 103 -19.12 11.19 0.19
C ALA A 103 -18.24 9.93 0.13
N SER A 104 -17.60 9.73 -1.01
CA SER A 104 -16.70 8.60 -1.25
C SER A 104 -15.25 9.07 -1.43
N TYR A 105 -14.33 8.47 -0.67
CA TYR A 105 -12.92 8.85 -0.68
C TYR A 105 -12.01 7.67 -0.99
N LEU A 106 -10.95 7.93 -1.75
CA LEU A 106 -9.84 7.01 -1.85
C LEU A 106 -8.90 7.14 -0.65
N LEU A 107 -8.38 6.02 -0.18
CA LEU A 107 -7.24 5.96 0.72
C LEU A 107 -5.94 5.92 -0.08
N ASP A 108 -4.87 6.36 0.54
CA ASP A 108 -3.54 6.35 -0.06
C ASP A 108 -3.05 4.90 -0.35
N ASP A 109 -2.81 4.59 -1.62
CA ASP A 109 -2.33 3.31 -2.13
C ASP A 109 -0.93 3.44 -2.75
N GLY A 110 -0.12 4.34 -2.20
CA GLY A 110 1.26 4.53 -2.61
C GLY A 110 1.42 5.25 -3.95
N LEU A 111 2.41 4.85 -4.76
CA LEU A 111 2.70 5.47 -6.05
C LEU A 111 1.45 5.57 -6.94
N PHE A 112 0.57 4.58 -6.89
CA PHE A 112 -0.66 4.53 -7.67
C PHE A 112 -1.71 5.58 -7.29
N SER A 113 -1.58 6.22 -6.13
CA SER A 113 -2.40 7.38 -5.77
C SER A 113 -1.96 8.66 -6.46
N TYR A 114 -0.68 8.76 -6.82
CA TYR A 114 -0.06 10.02 -7.28
C TYR A 114 0.16 10.10 -8.78
N GLN A 115 0.18 8.95 -9.46
CA GLN A 115 0.46 8.88 -10.89
C GLN A 115 -0.54 7.98 -11.62
N ALA A 116 -0.79 8.31 -12.88
CA ALA A 116 -1.58 7.47 -13.75
C ALA A 116 -0.84 6.16 -14.05
N THR A 117 -1.56 5.04 -13.97
CA THR A 117 -1.05 3.75 -14.43
C THR A 117 -0.91 3.73 -15.96
N SER A 118 0.04 2.94 -16.47
CA SER A 118 0.25 2.71 -17.91
C SER A 118 -0.81 1.78 -18.55
N ARG A 119 -1.98 1.63 -17.91
CA ARG A 119 -3.04 0.72 -18.37
C ARG A 119 -3.58 1.20 -19.72
N LYS A 120 -3.58 0.29 -20.69
CA LYS A 120 -4.25 0.52 -21.98
C LYS A 120 -5.77 0.52 -21.78
N PRO A 121 -6.49 1.45 -22.43
CA PRO A 121 -7.94 1.47 -22.37
C PRO A 121 -8.54 0.19 -22.95
N MET A 122 -9.68 -0.19 -22.40
CA MET A 122 -10.46 -1.35 -22.78
C MET A 122 -11.09 -1.13 -24.16
N SER A 123 -11.14 -2.18 -24.98
CA SER A 123 -11.88 -2.10 -26.24
C SER A 123 -13.38 -1.88 -25.98
N ALA A 124 -14.04 -1.15 -26.89
CA ALA A 124 -15.46 -0.83 -26.77
C ALA A 124 -16.34 -2.08 -26.59
N LEU A 125 -16.05 -3.17 -27.30
CA LEU A 125 -16.75 -4.45 -27.17
C LEU A 125 -16.61 -5.05 -25.77
N ARG A 126 -15.42 -4.98 -25.18
CA ARG A 126 -15.16 -5.52 -23.85
C ARG A 126 -15.81 -4.64 -22.78
N LEU A 127 -15.80 -3.32 -22.93
CA LEU A 127 -16.50 -2.40 -22.04
C LEU A 127 -18.02 -2.62 -22.11
N PHE A 128 -18.58 -2.78 -23.31
CA PHE A 128 -19.99 -3.08 -23.51
C PHE A 128 -20.38 -4.41 -22.86
N SER A 129 -19.61 -5.48 -23.08
CA SER A 129 -19.81 -6.78 -22.42
C SER A 129 -19.80 -6.66 -20.89
N ARG A 130 -18.88 -5.86 -20.33
CA ARG A 130 -18.82 -5.58 -18.89
C ARG A 130 -20.07 -4.85 -18.40
N LYS A 131 -20.56 -3.85 -19.14
CA LYS A 131 -21.80 -3.13 -18.82
C LYS A 131 -23.04 -4.01 -18.90
N LEU A 132 -23.08 -4.99 -19.82
CA LEU A 132 -24.15 -5.99 -19.82
C LEU A 132 -24.08 -6.93 -18.61
N LYS A 133 -22.88 -7.37 -18.23
CA LYS A 133 -22.68 -8.26 -17.09
C LYS A 133 -23.03 -7.58 -15.76
N TYR A 134 -22.56 -6.35 -15.57
CA TYR A 134 -22.64 -5.66 -14.28
C TYR A 134 -23.79 -4.68 -14.18
N GLY A 135 -24.19 -4.09 -15.30
CA GLY A 135 -25.12 -2.98 -15.39
C GLY A 135 -24.43 -1.73 -15.92
N TRP A 136 -25.24 -0.76 -16.34
CA TRP A 136 -24.78 0.48 -16.97
C TRP A 136 -23.98 1.39 -16.02
N TRP A 137 -24.05 1.14 -14.71
CA TRP A 137 -23.26 1.82 -13.67
C TRP A 137 -21.76 1.49 -13.76
N TYR A 138 -21.37 0.33 -14.30
CA TYR A 138 -19.96 -0.09 -14.38
C TYR A 138 -19.18 0.91 -15.23
N GLN A 139 -17.99 1.28 -14.75
CA GLN A 139 -17.03 2.04 -15.55
C GLN A 139 -15.67 1.37 -15.54
N GLU A 140 -14.98 1.60 -16.64
CA GLU A 140 -13.60 1.17 -16.76
C GLU A 140 -12.75 1.84 -15.67
N PRO A 141 -11.87 1.10 -14.99
CA PRO A 141 -10.89 1.66 -14.08
C PRO A 141 -10.10 2.81 -14.72
N ASN A 142 -10.17 4.01 -14.11
CA ASN A 142 -9.40 5.16 -14.59
C ASN A 142 -7.90 4.94 -14.32
N PRO A 143 -7.01 5.27 -15.28
CA PRO A 143 -5.56 5.22 -15.07
C PRO A 143 -5.10 5.95 -13.80
N LEU A 144 -5.70 7.10 -13.49
CA LEU A 144 -5.55 7.82 -12.23
C LEU A 144 -6.82 7.62 -11.37
N LYS A 145 -6.73 6.79 -10.32
CA LYS A 145 -7.90 6.29 -9.57
C LYS A 145 -8.82 7.40 -9.07
N ILE A 146 -8.27 8.52 -8.60
CA ILE A 146 -9.05 9.65 -8.04
C ILE A 146 -9.96 10.34 -9.06
N ASN A 147 -9.70 10.15 -10.36
CA ASN A 147 -10.57 10.62 -11.44
C ASN A 147 -11.79 9.72 -11.69
N ALA A 148 -11.94 8.62 -10.96
CA ALA A 148 -13.15 7.81 -11.08
C ALA A 148 -14.40 8.66 -10.71
N PRO A 149 -15.46 8.65 -11.53
CA PRO A 149 -16.64 9.50 -11.29
C PRO A 149 -17.37 9.21 -9.97
N TRP A 150 -17.22 8.00 -9.42
CA TRP A 150 -17.84 7.66 -8.15
C TRP A 150 -17.06 8.11 -6.93
N ILE A 151 -15.88 8.72 -7.09
CA ILE A 151 -15.02 9.20 -6.00
C ILE A 151 -15.14 10.70 -5.88
N ASP A 152 -15.42 11.21 -4.68
CA ASP A 152 -15.53 12.65 -4.41
C ASP A 152 -14.19 13.26 -3.97
N GLY A 153 -13.25 12.43 -3.49
CA GLY A 153 -11.97 12.90 -2.99
C GLY A 153 -10.98 11.80 -2.62
N ALA A 154 -9.91 12.17 -1.91
CA ALA A 154 -8.96 11.21 -1.35
C ALA A 154 -8.30 11.72 -0.07
N PHE A 155 -7.86 10.78 0.77
CA PHE A 155 -6.92 11.01 1.87
C PHE A 155 -5.55 10.51 1.45
N LEU A 156 -4.59 11.44 1.31
CA LEU A 156 -3.25 11.18 0.79
C LEU A 156 -2.19 11.66 1.77
N PHE A 157 -1.07 10.95 1.87
CA PHE A 157 0.09 11.41 2.65
C PHE A 157 0.76 12.63 2.02
N PHE A 158 0.83 12.69 0.69
CA PHE A 158 1.55 13.72 -0.05
C PHE A 158 0.66 14.41 -1.10
N PRO A 159 -0.41 15.14 -0.72
CA PRO A 159 -1.32 15.77 -1.67
C PRO A 159 -0.64 16.61 -2.76
N ASN A 160 0.47 17.27 -2.40
CA ASN A 160 1.27 18.10 -3.30
C ASN A 160 2.06 17.32 -4.38
N LYS A 161 2.19 15.99 -4.26
CA LYS A 161 2.86 15.13 -5.25
C LYS A 161 1.90 14.60 -6.33
N LEU A 162 0.61 14.83 -6.17
CA LEU A 162 -0.43 14.38 -7.09
C LEU A 162 -0.24 15.01 -8.47
N GLN A 163 -0.11 14.17 -9.50
CA GLN A 163 0.06 14.63 -10.87
C GLN A 163 -1.29 14.60 -11.61
N GLY A 164 -1.59 15.69 -12.32
CA GLY A 164 -2.83 15.85 -13.07
C GLY A 164 -3.81 16.82 -12.40
N ALA A 165 -4.68 17.43 -13.20
CA ALA A 165 -5.67 18.38 -12.72
C ALA A 165 -6.83 17.66 -12.03
N LEU A 166 -7.20 18.12 -10.84
CA LEU A 166 -8.33 17.62 -10.05
C LEU A 166 -9.22 18.77 -9.57
N PRO A 167 -9.72 19.63 -10.47
CA PRO A 167 -10.38 20.88 -10.07
C PRO A 167 -11.62 20.65 -9.18
N GLU A 168 -12.24 19.47 -9.25
CA GLU A 168 -13.50 19.18 -8.54
C GLU A 168 -13.36 18.18 -7.38
N LYS A 169 -12.19 17.55 -7.16
CA LYS A 169 -12.03 16.50 -6.14
C LYS A 169 -11.49 17.06 -4.82
N LYS A 170 -12.06 16.62 -3.70
CA LYS A 170 -11.61 17.01 -2.35
C LYS A 170 -10.39 16.19 -1.93
N VAL A 171 -9.20 16.78 -1.97
CA VAL A 171 -7.97 16.10 -1.53
C VAL A 171 -7.64 16.54 -0.10
N HIS A 172 -7.58 15.57 0.79
CA HIS A 172 -7.24 15.73 2.19
C HIS A 172 -5.83 15.19 2.46
N GLY A 173 -4.98 16.00 3.08
CA GLY A 173 -3.71 15.51 3.62
C GLY A 173 -3.94 14.61 4.84
N ILE A 174 -3.19 13.52 4.93
CA ILE A 174 -3.00 12.75 6.16
C ILE A 174 -1.92 13.46 6.98
N ASP A 175 -2.19 13.66 8.27
CA ASP A 175 -1.32 14.47 9.12
C ASP A 175 0.04 13.79 9.35
N SER A 176 1.12 14.58 9.43
CA SER A 176 2.47 14.04 9.58
C SER A 176 2.70 13.29 10.89
N ASN A 177 1.87 13.55 11.91
CA ASN A 177 1.91 12.86 13.21
C ASN A 177 1.18 11.51 13.20
N TRP A 178 0.73 10.99 12.05
CA TRP A 178 -0.09 9.79 11.99
C TRP A 178 0.51 8.57 12.70
N LEU A 179 1.82 8.34 12.56
CA LEU A 179 2.51 7.26 13.27
C LEU A 179 2.45 7.45 14.78
N SER A 180 2.65 8.67 15.27
CA SER A 180 2.56 8.99 16.70
C SER A 180 1.16 8.78 17.26
N VAL A 181 0.11 9.10 16.48
CA VAL A 181 -1.28 8.82 16.85
C VAL A 181 -1.53 7.31 16.94
N LEU A 182 -1.07 6.55 15.95
CA LEU A 182 -1.21 5.08 15.95
C LEU A 182 -0.42 4.44 17.10
N ASP A 183 0.77 4.93 17.39
CA ASP A 183 1.61 4.44 18.50
C ASP A 183 0.96 4.74 19.86
N SER A 184 0.44 5.95 20.04
CA SER A 184 -0.27 6.36 21.27
C SER A 184 -1.53 5.53 21.53
N ALA A 185 -2.17 5.02 20.47
CA ALA A 185 -3.30 4.10 20.55
C ALA A 185 -2.88 2.62 20.64
N GLU A 186 -1.59 2.35 20.89
CA GLU A 186 -0.96 1.02 20.93
C GLU A 186 -1.15 0.17 19.66
N VAL A 187 -1.53 0.77 18.53
CA VAL A 187 -1.77 0.05 17.27
C VAL A 187 -0.49 -0.61 16.77
N LEU A 188 0.62 0.15 16.77
CA LEU A 188 1.90 -0.33 16.27
C LEU A 188 2.46 -1.43 17.16
N LYS A 189 2.33 -1.29 18.48
CA LYS A 189 2.71 -2.32 19.46
C LYS A 189 1.96 -3.63 19.23
N LYS A 190 0.64 -3.59 19.11
CA LYS A 190 -0.19 -4.79 18.91
C LYS A 190 0.09 -5.44 17.55
N LEU A 191 0.32 -4.65 16.50
CA LEU A 191 0.74 -5.21 15.22
C LEU A 191 2.12 -5.87 15.30
N ASN A 192 3.08 -5.25 16.00
CA ASN A 192 4.38 -5.88 16.23
C ASN A 192 4.21 -7.24 16.94
N GLU A 193 3.35 -7.34 17.95
CA GLU A 193 3.01 -8.61 18.60
C GLU A 193 2.39 -9.64 17.64
N ILE A 194 1.44 -9.23 16.80
CA ILE A 194 0.80 -10.10 15.78
C ILE A 194 1.83 -10.66 14.79
N TYR A 195 2.78 -9.82 14.37
CA TYR A 195 3.84 -10.22 13.45
C TYR A 195 5.04 -10.86 14.14
N GLY A 196 5.03 -10.99 15.48
CA GLY A 196 6.16 -11.52 16.24
C GLY A 196 7.42 -10.65 16.13
N LEU A 197 7.24 -9.36 15.83
CA LEU A 197 8.32 -8.38 15.80
C LEU A 197 8.64 -7.95 17.23
N THR A 198 9.87 -8.20 17.66
CA THR A 198 10.36 -7.63 18.91
C THR A 198 10.64 -6.14 18.68
N PRO A 199 9.98 -5.21 19.40
CA PRO A 199 10.31 -3.79 19.34
C PRO A 199 11.65 -3.57 20.02
N GLN A 200 12.72 -3.80 19.28
CA GLN A 200 14.02 -3.26 19.60
C GLN A 200 14.35 -2.27 18.49
N ARG A 201 14.91 -1.13 18.88
CA ARG A 201 15.55 -0.20 17.96
C ARG A 201 16.66 -1.00 17.28
N VAL A 202 16.34 -1.58 16.14
CA VAL A 202 17.32 -2.30 15.35
C VAL A 202 18.13 -1.18 14.73
N ASP A 203 19.33 -0.95 15.27
CA ASP A 203 20.30 -0.04 14.69
C ASP A 203 20.66 -0.54 13.28
N ILE A 204 19.84 -0.18 12.31
CA ILE A 204 19.90 -0.61 10.92
C ILE A 204 20.55 0.55 10.19
N ASP A 205 21.67 0.26 9.53
CA ASP A 205 22.33 1.21 8.65
C ASP A 205 21.61 1.29 7.31
N VAL A 206 21.12 0.15 6.79
CA VAL A 206 20.58 0.04 5.43
C VAL A 206 19.29 -0.77 5.37
N VAL A 207 18.25 -0.23 4.72
CA VAL A 207 17.02 -0.94 4.37
C VAL A 207 16.99 -1.22 2.88
N VAL A 208 16.89 -2.49 2.50
CA VAL A 208 16.88 -2.98 1.13
C VAL A 208 15.50 -3.52 0.77
N ILE A 209 14.85 -2.94 -0.25
CA ILE A 209 13.50 -3.31 -0.70
C ILE A 209 13.58 -4.05 -2.04
N LEU A 210 13.23 -5.34 -2.04
CA LEU A 210 13.18 -6.17 -3.26
C LEU A 210 11.72 -6.36 -3.67
N ASP A 211 11.20 -5.41 -4.46
CA ASP A 211 9.78 -5.34 -4.82
C ASP A 211 9.45 -6.07 -6.13
N VAL A 212 10.45 -6.40 -6.96
CA VAL A 212 10.21 -7.02 -8.28
C VAL A 212 10.93 -8.34 -8.51
N TYR A 213 11.48 -9.00 -7.49
CA TYR A 213 12.35 -10.19 -7.60
C TYR A 213 12.00 -11.15 -8.76
N ARG A 214 10.76 -11.67 -8.83
CA ARG A 214 10.35 -12.60 -9.90
C ARG A 214 10.42 -11.98 -11.30
N LYS A 215 9.87 -10.78 -11.48
CA LYS A 215 9.88 -10.07 -12.77
C LYS A 215 11.28 -9.57 -13.13
N ALA A 216 12.08 -9.26 -12.12
CA ALA A 216 13.44 -8.81 -12.29
C ALA A 216 14.31 -9.91 -12.89
N ILE A 217 14.16 -11.15 -12.43
CA ILE A 217 14.84 -12.31 -13.01
C ILE A 217 14.41 -12.58 -14.45
N GLU A 218 13.14 -12.37 -14.78
CA GLU A 218 12.65 -12.48 -16.16
C GLU A 218 13.30 -11.44 -17.09
N THR A 219 13.64 -10.26 -16.55
CA THR A 219 14.18 -9.13 -17.31
C THR A 219 15.72 -9.14 -17.38
N SER A 220 16.38 -9.60 -16.31
CA SER A 220 17.84 -9.61 -16.19
C SER A 220 18.31 -10.81 -15.36
N GLN A 221 19.05 -11.72 -16.00
CA GLN A 221 19.59 -12.90 -15.33
C GLN A 221 20.64 -12.55 -14.26
N ASP A 222 21.29 -11.40 -14.39
CA ASP A 222 22.31 -10.93 -13.44
C ASP A 222 21.72 -10.33 -12.15
N TYR A 223 20.40 -10.10 -12.11
CA TYR A 223 19.75 -9.41 -10.98
C TYR A 223 20.01 -10.09 -9.61
N PRO A 224 19.84 -11.42 -9.45
CA PRO A 224 20.14 -12.11 -8.19
C PRO A 224 21.57 -11.90 -7.71
N GLU A 225 22.53 -12.02 -8.62
CA GLU A 225 23.95 -11.92 -8.29
C GLU A 225 24.32 -10.47 -7.93
N ASP A 226 23.79 -9.49 -8.65
CA ASP A 226 24.02 -8.08 -8.38
C ASP A 226 23.52 -7.66 -6.98
N VAL A 227 22.33 -8.14 -6.59
CA VAL A 227 21.78 -7.96 -5.23
C VAL A 227 22.70 -8.63 -4.20
N VAL A 228 23.07 -9.90 -4.39
CA VAL A 228 23.90 -10.64 -3.44
C VAL A 228 25.26 -9.97 -3.25
N GLN A 229 25.92 -9.53 -4.34
CA GLN A 229 27.20 -8.84 -4.26
C GLN A 229 27.11 -7.53 -3.49
N PHE A 230 26.03 -6.77 -3.67
CA PHE A 230 25.78 -5.57 -2.88
C PHE A 230 25.62 -5.89 -1.39
N LEU A 231 24.81 -6.89 -1.05
CA LEU A 231 24.62 -7.33 0.35
C LEU A 231 25.92 -7.85 0.97
N MET A 232 26.76 -8.54 0.20
CA MET A 232 28.10 -8.97 0.64
C MET A 232 28.98 -7.78 0.99
N LYS A 233 28.98 -6.71 0.18
CA LYS A 233 29.73 -5.49 0.48
C LYS A 233 29.25 -4.84 1.78
N LEU A 234 27.93 -4.76 1.98
CA LEU A 234 27.35 -4.25 3.24
C LEU A 234 27.83 -5.06 4.44
N ASP A 235 27.71 -6.38 4.39
CA ASP A 235 28.11 -7.27 5.48
C ASP A 235 29.62 -7.16 5.78
N GLN A 236 30.47 -7.15 4.74
CA GLN A 236 31.92 -7.00 4.86
C GLN A 236 32.34 -5.64 5.43
N SER A 237 31.58 -4.58 5.16
CA SER A 237 31.79 -3.25 5.74
C SER A 237 31.28 -3.13 7.18
N GLY A 238 30.72 -4.21 7.75
CA GLY A 238 30.17 -4.22 9.10
C GLY A 238 28.82 -3.54 9.24
N LYS A 239 28.19 -3.17 8.12
CA LYS A 239 26.87 -2.52 8.08
C LYS A 239 25.77 -3.53 8.40
N ARG A 240 24.82 -3.11 9.23
CA ARG A 240 23.63 -3.89 9.56
C ARG A 240 22.52 -3.51 8.60
N PHE A 241 22.02 -4.49 7.86
CA PHE A 241 20.96 -4.29 6.89
C PHE A 241 19.71 -5.08 7.23
N LEU A 242 18.60 -4.48 6.83
CA LEU A 242 17.28 -5.10 6.80
C LEU A 242 16.88 -5.30 5.34
N LEU A 243 16.47 -6.50 4.99
CA LEU A 243 15.98 -6.82 3.65
C LEU A 243 14.50 -7.18 3.71
N LYS A 244 13.72 -6.60 2.79
CA LYS A 244 12.28 -6.86 2.67
C LYS A 244 11.90 -7.22 1.24
N TYR A 245 11.24 -8.37 1.06
CA TYR A 245 10.67 -8.81 -0.22
C TYR A 245 9.24 -8.26 -0.43
N HIS A 246 8.76 -8.28 -1.68
CA HIS A 246 7.34 -7.96 -1.96
C HIS A 246 6.42 -9.01 -1.33
N PRO A 247 5.31 -8.62 -0.65
CA PRO A 247 4.28 -9.55 -0.16
C PRO A 247 3.65 -10.50 -1.20
N ARG A 248 3.86 -10.29 -2.50
CA ARG A 248 3.34 -11.15 -3.57
C ARG A 248 4.28 -12.31 -3.92
N ASP A 249 5.53 -12.25 -3.47
CA ASP A 249 6.47 -13.34 -3.65
C ASP A 249 6.14 -14.45 -2.64
N LYS A 250 5.67 -15.60 -3.17
CA LYS A 250 5.25 -16.74 -2.34
C LYS A 250 6.42 -17.50 -1.69
N ALA A 251 7.64 -17.24 -2.16
CA ALA A 251 8.83 -17.88 -1.61
C ALA A 251 9.36 -17.00 -0.49
N ASN A 252 9.48 -17.55 0.71
CA ASN A 252 10.17 -16.88 1.81
C ASN A 252 11.66 -16.93 1.50
N ASP A 253 12.28 -15.75 1.33
CA ASP A 253 13.71 -15.59 1.10
C ASP A 253 14.29 -16.39 -0.09
N PRO A 254 13.86 -16.10 -1.34
CA PRO A 254 14.27 -16.85 -2.52
C PRO A 254 15.78 -16.80 -2.83
N LEU A 255 16.51 -15.84 -2.27
CA LEU A 255 17.97 -15.73 -2.42
C LEU A 255 18.74 -16.43 -1.28
N GLY A 256 18.05 -16.93 -0.25
CA GLY A 256 18.67 -17.51 0.93
C GLY A 256 19.52 -16.52 1.72
N ILE A 257 19.13 -15.24 1.73
CA ILE A 257 19.84 -14.15 2.40
C ILE A 257 20.00 -14.44 3.90
N GLN A 258 18.96 -14.93 4.57
CA GLN A 258 19.01 -15.19 6.00
C GLN A 258 20.04 -16.26 6.36
N GLN A 259 20.23 -17.26 5.50
CA GLN A 259 21.25 -18.30 5.68
C GLN A 259 22.66 -17.76 5.38
N ARG A 260 22.80 -16.96 4.32
CA ARG A 260 24.09 -16.38 3.90
C ARG A 260 24.61 -15.34 4.89
N PHE A 261 23.70 -14.55 5.47
CA PHE A 261 24.01 -13.44 6.35
C PHE A 261 23.22 -13.56 7.67
N PRO A 262 23.61 -14.48 8.58
CA PRO A 262 22.82 -14.83 9.76
C PRO A 262 22.69 -13.69 10.79
N LYS A 263 23.52 -12.65 10.70
CA LYS A 263 23.47 -11.47 11.55
C LYS A 263 22.51 -10.38 11.04
N GLN A 264 22.03 -10.55 9.81
CA GLN A 264 21.22 -9.57 9.11
C GLN A 264 19.74 -9.93 9.23
N THR A 265 18.87 -8.94 9.04
CA THR A 265 17.42 -9.13 9.24
C THR A 265 16.72 -9.29 7.91
N VAL A 266 16.05 -10.42 7.68
CA VAL A 266 15.13 -10.59 6.55
C VAL A 266 13.70 -10.51 7.05
N LEU A 267 12.96 -9.49 6.61
CA LEU A 267 11.57 -9.33 6.97
C LEU A 267 10.63 -10.10 6.05
N PRO A 268 9.58 -10.72 6.61
CA PRO A 268 8.46 -11.22 5.83
C PRO A 268 7.80 -10.12 4.97
N GLY A 269 7.33 -10.52 3.79
CA GLY A 269 6.73 -9.59 2.83
C GLY A 269 5.43 -8.97 3.33
N GLU A 270 4.66 -9.69 4.14
CA GLU A 270 3.37 -9.28 4.71
C GLU A 270 3.43 -8.14 5.72
N ILE A 271 4.61 -7.85 6.27
CA ILE A 271 4.78 -6.80 7.28
C ILE A 271 4.72 -5.43 6.59
N PRO A 272 3.79 -4.54 6.96
CA PRO A 272 3.73 -3.20 6.37
C PRO A 272 5.01 -2.44 6.67
N PHE A 273 5.53 -1.72 5.67
CA PHE A 273 6.75 -0.94 5.83
C PHE A 273 6.62 0.12 6.91
N GLU A 274 5.42 0.66 7.06
CA GLU A 274 5.13 1.74 7.99
C GLU A 274 5.33 1.33 9.46
N LEU A 275 5.32 0.03 9.78
CA LEU A 275 5.65 -0.49 11.12
C LEU A 275 7.14 -0.40 11.45
N LEU A 276 7.99 -0.28 10.43
CA LEU A 276 9.44 -0.19 10.62
C LEU A 276 9.86 1.24 10.95
N LEU A 277 9.16 2.23 10.38
CA LEU A 277 9.52 3.65 10.44
C LEU A 277 9.88 4.15 11.85
N PRO A 278 9.12 3.85 12.93
CA PRO A 278 9.45 4.35 14.27
C PRO A 278 10.75 3.79 14.84
N ASN A 279 11.22 2.65 14.33
CA ASN A 279 12.37 1.92 14.87
C ASN A 279 13.67 2.17 14.08
N LEU A 280 13.61 2.91 12.97
CA LEU A 280 14.77 3.20 12.12
C LEU A 280 15.53 4.44 12.59
N ASN A 281 16.82 4.48 12.25
CA ASN A 281 17.67 5.66 12.44
C ASN A 281 17.24 6.78 11.47
N GLU A 282 17.45 8.04 11.83
CA GLU A 282 17.06 9.19 10.99
C GLU A 282 17.89 9.29 9.70
N ASP A 283 19.13 8.81 9.73
CA ASP A 283 20.13 8.84 8.66
C ASP A 283 20.29 7.48 7.95
N VAL A 284 19.35 6.55 8.17
CA VAL A 284 19.35 5.24 7.52
C VAL A 284 19.39 5.36 5.99
N MET A 285 20.16 4.49 5.36
CA MET A 285 20.17 4.37 3.90
C MET A 285 18.99 3.50 3.45
N PHE A 286 18.22 3.97 2.49
CA PHE A 286 17.23 3.16 1.78
C PHE A 286 17.69 2.87 0.37
N THR A 287 17.55 1.63 -0.03
CA THR A 287 17.75 1.22 -1.40
C THR A 287 16.84 0.08 -1.79
N GLY A 288 16.80 -0.25 -3.08
CA GLY A 288 15.94 -1.29 -3.58
C GLY A 288 15.51 -1.07 -5.01
N ASP A 289 14.54 -1.89 -5.39
CA ASP A 289 13.83 -1.80 -6.64
C ASP A 289 12.90 -0.57 -6.65
N ILE A 290 12.31 -0.28 -7.82
CA ILE A 290 11.25 0.73 -7.93
C ILE A 290 10.05 0.30 -7.06
N SER A 291 9.93 0.95 -5.90
CA SER A 291 8.87 0.71 -4.92
C SER A 291 8.31 2.03 -4.39
N THR A 292 7.05 1.99 -3.96
CA THR A 292 6.45 3.08 -3.20
C THR A 292 7.20 3.37 -1.91
N ILE A 293 7.77 2.34 -1.29
CA ILE A 293 8.50 2.47 -0.02
C ILE A 293 9.61 3.50 -0.12
N LEU A 294 10.30 3.63 -1.26
CA LEU A 294 11.37 4.62 -1.44
C LEU A 294 10.86 6.06 -1.44
N LEU A 295 9.69 6.30 -2.04
CA LEU A 295 9.05 7.61 -1.97
C LEU A 295 8.68 7.98 -0.52
N GLU A 296 8.16 7.00 0.20
CA GLU A 296 7.70 7.16 1.59
C GLU A 296 8.84 7.33 2.55
N ALA A 297 9.88 6.51 2.44
CA ALA A 297 11.12 6.68 3.17
C ALA A 297 11.63 8.11 3.03
N LYS A 298 11.71 8.63 1.80
CA LYS A 298 12.19 10.00 1.58
C LYS A 298 11.27 11.08 2.15
N SER A 299 9.98 10.79 2.27
CA SER A 299 8.99 11.77 2.72
C SER A 299 8.75 11.72 4.23
N PHE A 300 8.85 10.55 4.86
CA PHE A 300 8.72 10.36 6.31
C PHE A 300 10.06 10.50 7.04
N LEU A 301 11.17 10.17 6.38
CA LEU A 301 12.54 10.29 6.89
C LEU A 301 13.33 11.22 5.94
N PRO A 302 13.15 12.55 6.04
CA PRO A 302 13.75 13.49 5.07
C PRO A 302 15.29 13.44 5.04
N ASN A 303 15.91 13.07 6.16
CA ASN A 303 17.35 12.92 6.32
C ASN A 303 17.90 11.60 5.75
N ALA A 304 17.05 10.61 5.45
CA ALA A 304 17.47 9.35 4.89
C ALA A 304 18.11 9.54 3.50
N ASP A 305 19.18 8.78 3.24
CA ASP A 305 19.75 8.65 1.91
C ASP A 305 18.99 7.58 1.13
N VAL A 306 18.26 7.99 0.10
CA VAL A 306 17.35 7.10 -0.63
C VAL A 306 17.81 6.94 -2.07
N SER A 307 17.99 5.69 -2.48
CA SER A 307 18.42 5.30 -3.82
C SER A 307 17.51 4.23 -4.40
N VAL A 308 17.49 4.12 -5.73
CA VAL A 308 16.79 3.05 -6.46
C VAL A 308 17.73 2.45 -7.50
N ALA A 309 17.77 1.11 -7.56
CA ALA A 309 18.46 0.35 -8.59
C ALA A 309 17.49 -0.01 -9.72
N LEU A 310 17.94 0.16 -10.98
CA LEU A 310 17.09 -0.07 -12.16
C LEU A 310 17.22 -1.48 -12.76
N ILE A 311 18.17 -2.28 -12.29
CA ILE A 311 18.38 -3.65 -12.77
C ILE A 311 17.11 -4.49 -12.56
N GLY A 312 16.69 -5.20 -13.62
CA GLY A 312 15.46 -6.00 -13.59
C GLY A 312 14.15 -5.19 -13.58
N SER A 313 14.19 -3.85 -13.58
CA SER A 313 12.97 -3.05 -13.58
C SER A 313 12.34 -2.95 -14.98
N HIS A 314 11.16 -3.56 -15.13
CA HIS A 314 10.36 -3.49 -16.35
C HIS A 314 9.57 -2.17 -16.45
N ASP A 315 9.03 -1.64 -15.34
CA ASP A 315 8.20 -0.44 -15.34
C ASP A 315 8.94 0.75 -14.73
N ARG A 316 9.39 1.66 -15.60
CA ARG A 316 10.11 2.89 -15.22
C ARG A 316 9.21 4.12 -15.10
N THR A 317 7.89 3.95 -15.25
CA THR A 317 6.89 5.03 -15.11
C THR A 317 7.06 5.84 -13.81
N PRO A 318 7.39 5.24 -12.65
CA PRO A 318 7.54 6.00 -11.40
C PRO A 318 8.81 6.85 -11.27
N LEU A 319 9.81 6.68 -12.16
CA LEU A 319 11.12 7.33 -12.01
C LEU A 319 11.09 8.87 -11.96
N PRO A 320 10.32 9.59 -12.79
CA PRO A 320 10.25 11.04 -12.71
C PRO A 320 9.79 11.52 -11.33
N MET A 321 8.84 10.80 -10.71
CA MET A 321 8.32 11.13 -9.40
C MET A 321 9.33 10.84 -8.28
N LEU A 322 10.03 9.70 -8.34
CA LEU A 322 11.10 9.36 -7.41
C LEU A 322 12.25 10.38 -7.48
N ARG A 323 12.68 10.76 -8.70
CA ARG A 323 13.71 11.80 -8.90
C ARG A 323 13.28 13.14 -8.34
N LYS A 324 12.03 13.56 -8.59
CA LYS A 324 11.46 14.81 -8.03
C LYS A 324 11.40 14.77 -6.51
N ALA A 325 11.26 13.59 -5.90
CA ALA A 325 11.33 13.41 -4.46
C ALA A 325 12.77 13.40 -3.90
N GLY A 326 13.80 13.46 -4.75
CA GLY A 326 15.21 13.43 -4.34
C GLY A 326 15.79 12.03 -4.18
N VAL A 327 15.15 11.00 -4.75
CA VAL A 327 15.69 9.63 -4.77
C VAL A 327 16.78 9.53 -5.83
N LYS A 328 17.98 9.09 -5.43
CA LYS A 328 19.11 8.82 -6.31
C LYS A 328 18.82 7.61 -7.19
N VAL A 329 19.23 7.64 -8.45
CA VAL A 329 18.97 6.54 -9.39
C VAL A 329 20.31 5.96 -9.83
N VAL A 330 20.46 4.65 -9.70
CA VAL A 330 21.62 3.89 -10.20
C VAL A 330 21.15 2.76 -11.12
N ASP A 331 21.99 2.34 -12.06
CA ASP A 331 21.59 1.29 -13.00
C ASP A 331 21.58 -0.09 -12.33
N VAL A 332 22.51 -0.34 -11.41
CA VAL A 332 22.73 -1.62 -10.72
C VAL A 332 23.03 -1.39 -9.24
N TYR A 333 22.77 -2.37 -8.37
CA TYR A 333 23.02 -2.28 -6.94
C TYR A 333 24.50 -2.10 -6.61
N ARG A 334 25.40 -2.71 -7.39
CA ARG A 334 26.85 -2.63 -7.15
C ARG A 334 27.44 -1.22 -7.26
N ASP A 335 26.73 -0.29 -7.89
CA ASP A 335 27.12 1.12 -8.06
C ASP A 335 26.69 2.00 -6.87
N LEU A 336 25.92 1.44 -5.93
CA LEU A 336 25.58 2.13 -4.69
C LEU A 336 26.84 2.34 -3.86
N LEU A 337 27.06 3.59 -3.44
CA LEU A 337 28.11 3.96 -2.51
C LEU A 337 27.70 3.50 -1.10
N ILE A 338 28.63 2.89 -0.36
CA ILE A 338 28.47 2.38 1.00
C ILE A 338 29.35 3.18 1.95
#